data_AF-A0A661T598-F1
#
_entry.id   AF-A0A661T598-F1
#
_cell.length_a   1.000
_cell.length_b   1.000
_cell.length_c   1.000
_cell.angle_alpha   90.00
_cell.angle_beta   90.00
_cell.angle_gamma   90.00
#
_symmetry.space_group_name_H-M   'P 1'
#
loop_
_entity.id
_entity.type
_entity.pdbx_description
1 polymer ?
#
loop_
_entity_poly.entity_id
_entity_poly.type
_entity_poly.pdbx_seq_one_letter_code
_entity_poly.pdbx_strand_id
1 'polypeptide(L)'
;MLEINYTLFIQMVNFLILLFLLNIFLYKPIRKILVSRKEELDSLEQAVASYQSRARENEARIEESMVQARREGFAEKEMLRKEGLAEEKAVLAEAGAAVEKKLDQARSEVERKMSDVRKALEDQISQFSREVAEKILGRSV
;
A
#
# COMPACT_ATOMS: atom_id res chain seq x y z
N MET A 1 27.54 -30.64 -92.01
CA MET A 1 28.65 -30.50 -91.05
C MET A 1 28.42 -29.20 -90.29
N LEU A 2 28.66 -29.17 -88.98
CA LEU A 2 28.63 -27.91 -88.22
C LEU A 2 29.82 -27.05 -88.70
N GLU A 3 29.57 -26.16 -89.66
CA GLU A 3 30.55 -25.16 -90.01
C GLU A 3 30.56 -24.11 -88.90
N ILE A 4 31.67 -24.08 -88.16
CA ILE A 4 31.94 -23.06 -87.15
C ILE A 4 32.24 -21.77 -87.91
N ASN A 5 31.18 -21.04 -88.23
CA ASN A 5 31.23 -19.77 -88.93
C ASN A 5 31.11 -18.60 -87.94
N TYR A 6 31.53 -17.40 -88.37
CA TYR A 6 31.49 -16.14 -87.58
C TYR A 6 30.09 -15.86 -86.97
N THR A 7 29.03 -16.33 -87.62
CA THR A 7 27.65 -16.28 -87.13
C THR A 7 27.45 -16.98 -85.78
N LEU A 8 28.14 -18.10 -85.52
CA LEU A 8 28.09 -18.81 -84.23
C LEU A 8 28.66 -17.93 -83.11
N PHE A 9 29.75 -17.20 -83.40
CA PHE A 9 30.36 -16.28 -82.44
C PHE A 9 29.42 -15.10 -82.16
N ILE A 10 28.80 -14.51 -83.17
CA ILE A 10 27.79 -13.45 -83.00
C ILE A 10 26.60 -13.95 -82.17
N GLN A 11 26.09 -15.16 -82.45
CA GLN A 11 24.98 -15.74 -81.70
C GLN A 11 25.34 -15.99 -80.23
N MET A 12 26.56 -16.43 -79.96
CA MET A 12 27.06 -16.62 -78.59
C MET A 12 27.15 -15.29 -77.84
N VAL A 13 27.67 -14.23 -78.48
CA VAL A 13 27.69 -12.89 -77.90
C VAL A 13 26.28 -12.38 -77.64
N ASN A 14 25.34 -12.56 -78.57
CA ASN A 14 23.94 -12.18 -78.38
C ASN A 14 23.29 -12.92 -77.19
N PHE A 15 23.52 -14.23 -77.06
CA PHE A 15 23.04 -15.02 -75.94
C PHE A 15 23.61 -14.55 -74.60
N LEU A 16 24.92 -14.23 -74.56
CA LEU A 16 25.56 -13.69 -73.35
C LEU A 16 24.99 -12.31 -72.96
N ILE A 17 24.75 -11.44 -73.94
CA ILE A 17 24.10 -10.14 -73.70
C ILE A 17 22.68 -10.34 -73.15
N LEU A 18 21.89 -11.24 -73.76
CA LEU A 18 20.55 -11.55 -73.29
C LEU A 18 20.56 -12.10 -71.85
N LEU A 19 21.48 -13.02 -71.55
CA LEU A 19 21.65 -13.58 -70.21
C LEU A 19 22.03 -12.51 -69.19
N PHE A 20 22.91 -11.58 -69.57
CA PHE A 20 23.28 -10.44 -68.73
C PHE A 20 22.10 -9.50 -68.46
N LEU A 21 21.34 -9.15 -69.50
CA LEU A 21 20.12 -8.36 -69.36
C LEU A 21 19.10 -9.06 -68.46
N LEU A 22 18.85 -10.35 -68.67
CA LEU A 22 17.90 -11.12 -67.87
C LEU A 22 18.33 -11.20 -66.40
N ASN A 23 19.62 -11.32 -66.13
CA ASN A 23 20.18 -11.31 -64.77
C ASN A 23 19.88 -9.99 -64.03
N ILE A 24 20.03 -8.85 -64.72
CA ILE A 24 19.79 -7.52 -64.14
C ILE A 24 18.29 -7.24 -64.02
N PHE A 25 17.52 -7.49 -65.08
CA PHE A 25 16.11 -7.10 -65.16
C PHE A 25 15.16 -8.08 -64.47
N LEU A 26 15.53 -9.36 -64.32
CA LEU A 26 14.60 -10.39 -63.83
C LEU A 26 15.14 -11.10 -62.58
N TYR A 27 16.31 -11.71 -62.64
CA TYR A 27 16.81 -12.54 -61.53
C TYR A 27 17.12 -11.73 -60.27
N LYS A 28 17.81 -10.58 -60.40
CA LYS A 28 18.09 -9.68 -59.27
C LYS A 28 16.81 -9.15 -58.59
N PRO A 29 15.84 -8.54 -59.30
CA PRO A 29 14.65 -7.98 -58.65
C PRO A 29 13.76 -9.08 -58.06
N ILE A 30 13.58 -10.22 -58.72
CA ILE A 30 12.80 -11.34 -58.17
C ILE A 30 13.43 -11.83 -56.86
N ARG A 31 14.75 -12.04 -56.83
CA ARG A 31 15.44 -12.47 -55.61
C ARG A 31 15.29 -11.43 -54.50
N LYS A 32 15.38 -10.13 -54.81
CA LYS A 32 15.19 -9.06 -53.83
C LYS A 32 13.79 -9.09 -53.21
N ILE A 33 12.74 -9.29 -54.01
CA ILE A 33 11.36 -9.38 -53.52
C ILE A 33 11.18 -10.61 -52.61
N LEU A 34 11.74 -11.76 -53.00
CA LEU A 34 11.68 -12.98 -52.19
C LEU A 34 12.38 -12.82 -50.83
N VAL A 35 13.57 -12.21 -50.82
CA VAL A 35 14.30 -11.92 -49.58
C VAL A 35 13.52 -10.92 -48.72
N SER A 36 13.03 -9.82 -49.31
CA SER A 36 12.26 -8.81 -48.58
C SER A 36 10.99 -9.40 -47.94
N ARG A 37 10.28 -10.29 -48.64
CA ARG A 37 9.10 -10.98 -48.07
C ARG A 37 9.49 -11.92 -46.93
N LYS A 38 10.60 -12.65 -47.07
CA LYS A 38 11.09 -13.52 -46.01
C LYS A 38 11.48 -12.72 -44.77
N GLU A 39 12.21 -11.62 -44.95
CA GLU A 39 12.61 -10.72 -43.86
C GLU A 39 11.40 -10.10 -43.17
N GLU A 40 10.39 -9.67 -43.92
CA GLU A 40 9.16 -9.11 -43.36
C GLU A 40 8.42 -10.15 -42.51
N LEU A 41 8.25 -11.37 -43.00
CA LEU A 41 7.63 -12.46 -42.25
C LEU A 41 8.43 -12.84 -41.00
N ASP A 42 9.74 -13.01 -41.12
CA ASP A 42 10.62 -13.34 -39.99
C ASP A 42 10.57 -12.22 -38.93
N SER A 43 10.52 -10.94 -39.36
CA SER A 43 10.40 -9.79 -38.45
C SER A 43 9.05 -9.73 -37.72
N LEU A 44 7.96 -10.07 -38.41
CA LEU A 44 6.63 -10.14 -37.82
C LEU A 44 6.55 -11.27 -36.81
N GLU A 45 7.12 -12.44 -37.11
CA GLU A 45 7.15 -13.57 -36.20
C GLU A 45 7.96 -13.25 -34.93
N GLN A 46 9.13 -12.61 -35.09
CA GLN A 46 9.91 -12.12 -33.95
C GLN A 46 9.16 -11.06 -33.13
N ALA A 47 8.48 -10.13 -33.78
CA ALA A 47 7.67 -9.13 -33.09
C ALA A 47 6.58 -9.81 -32.27
N VAL A 48 5.81 -10.73 -32.86
CA VAL A 48 4.75 -11.49 -32.17
C VAL A 48 5.31 -12.26 -30.97
N ALA A 49 6.42 -12.97 -31.14
CA ALA A 49 7.07 -13.69 -30.04
C ALA A 49 7.50 -12.74 -28.91
N SER A 50 8.08 -11.59 -29.25
CA SER A 50 8.50 -10.58 -28.27
C SER A 50 7.31 -9.97 -27.52
N TYR A 51 6.21 -9.67 -28.21
CA TYR A 51 4.99 -9.15 -27.59
C TYR A 51 4.34 -10.18 -26.66
N GLN A 52 4.30 -11.45 -27.08
CA GLN A 52 3.81 -12.53 -26.22
C GLN A 52 4.66 -12.71 -24.96
N SER A 53 5.99 -12.67 -25.10
CA SER A 53 6.89 -12.74 -23.94
C SER A 53 6.69 -11.57 -22.98
N ARG A 54 6.61 -10.34 -23.51
CA ARG A 54 6.36 -9.14 -22.70
C ARG A 54 4.98 -9.15 -22.04
N ALA A 55 3.96 -9.67 -22.72
CA ALA A 55 2.62 -9.82 -22.15
C ALA A 55 2.65 -10.78 -20.94
N ARG A 56 3.30 -11.95 -21.09
CA ARG A 56 3.46 -12.91 -19.98
C ARG A 56 4.27 -12.34 -18.82
N GLU A 57 5.35 -11.62 -19.11
CA GLU A 57 6.16 -10.97 -18.07
C GLU A 57 5.37 -9.89 -17.33
N ASN A 58 4.60 -9.07 -18.05
CA ASN A 58 3.75 -8.06 -17.43
C ASN A 58 2.62 -8.69 -16.60
N GLU A 59 2.00 -9.77 -17.07
CA GLU A 59 0.99 -10.50 -16.32
C GLU A 59 1.57 -11.05 -15.01
N ALA A 60 2.75 -11.69 -15.06
CA ALA A 60 3.45 -12.18 -13.89
C ALA A 60 3.81 -11.04 -12.90
N ARG A 61 4.30 -9.91 -13.42
CA ARG A 61 4.61 -8.72 -12.60
C ARG A 61 3.36 -8.13 -11.95
N ILE A 62 2.24 -8.09 -12.66
CA ILE A 62 0.97 -7.61 -12.12
C ILE A 62 0.53 -8.54 -10.99
N GLU A 63 0.55 -9.85 -11.21
CA GLU A 63 0.19 -10.83 -10.18
C GLU A 63 1.08 -10.71 -8.92
N GLU A 64 2.39 -10.62 -9.11
CA GLU A 64 3.34 -10.42 -8.02
C GLU A 64 3.07 -9.11 -7.26
N SER A 65 2.89 -8.00 -7.99
CA SER A 65 2.59 -6.69 -7.39
C SER A 65 1.26 -6.69 -6.62
N MET A 66 0.26 -7.43 -7.11
CA MET A 66 -1.04 -7.58 -6.45
C MET A 66 -0.93 -8.39 -5.15
N VAL A 67 -0.14 -9.47 -5.16
CA VAL A 67 0.13 -10.25 -3.95
C VAL A 67 0.90 -9.41 -2.93
N GLN A 68 1.91 -8.66 -3.38
CA GLN A 68 2.72 -7.80 -2.53
C GLN A 68 1.87 -6.67 -1.92
N ALA A 69 1.10 -5.94 -2.73
CA ALA A 69 0.21 -4.88 -2.26
C ALA A 69 -0.85 -5.40 -1.27
N ARG A 70 -1.37 -6.62 -1.48
CA ARG A 70 -2.26 -7.26 -0.51
C ARG A 70 -1.54 -7.54 0.80
N ARG A 71 -0.33 -8.11 0.76
CA ARG A 71 0.46 -8.39 1.97
C ARG A 71 0.76 -7.12 2.76
N GLU A 72 1.20 -6.07 2.07
CA GLU A 72 1.46 -4.76 2.67
C GLU A 72 0.18 -4.16 3.26
N GLY A 73 -0.93 -4.19 2.53
CA GLY A 73 -2.23 -3.71 3.03
C GLY A 73 -2.74 -4.49 4.25
N PHE A 74 -2.54 -5.81 4.29
CA PHE A 74 -2.85 -6.61 5.48
C PHE A 74 -1.94 -6.29 6.66
N ALA A 75 -0.63 -6.12 6.42
CA ALA A 75 0.32 -5.76 7.47
C ALA A 75 0.01 -4.38 8.08
N GLU A 76 -0.27 -3.39 7.23
CA GLU A 76 -0.65 -2.03 7.64
C GLU A 76 -1.95 -2.05 8.44
N LYS A 77 -2.97 -2.78 7.96
CA LYS A 77 -4.24 -2.94 8.67
C LYS A 77 -4.04 -3.56 10.06
N GLU A 78 -3.22 -4.60 10.17
CA GLU A 78 -2.93 -5.23 11.46
C GLU A 78 -2.12 -4.32 12.38
N MET A 79 -1.22 -3.50 11.84
CA MET A 79 -0.49 -2.47 12.60
C MET A 79 -1.46 -1.44 13.18
N LEU A 80 -2.29 -0.82 12.34
CA LEU A 80 -3.30 0.15 12.75
C LEU A 80 -4.29 -0.43 13.76
N ARG A 81 -4.68 -1.71 13.59
CA ARG A 81 -5.54 -2.40 14.55
C ARG A 81 -4.86 -2.56 15.91
N LYS A 82 -3.58 -2.93 15.94
CA LYS A 82 -2.82 -3.06 17.19
C LYS A 82 -2.61 -1.72 17.87
N GLU A 83 -2.30 -0.68 17.12
CA GLU A 83 -2.18 0.69 17.63
C GLU A 83 -3.51 1.16 18.23
N GLY A 84 -4.62 1.00 17.50
CA GLY A 84 -5.95 1.35 18.01
C GLY A 84 -6.33 0.59 19.29
N LEU A 85 -6.02 -0.71 19.38
CA LEU A 85 -6.23 -1.49 20.60
C LEU A 85 -5.33 -1.06 21.76
N ALA A 86 -4.10 -0.63 21.47
CA ALA A 86 -3.18 -0.13 22.48
C ALA A 86 -3.64 1.23 23.01
N GLU A 87 -4.09 2.12 22.13
CA GLU A 87 -4.63 3.42 22.48
C GLU A 87 -5.95 3.30 23.25
N GLU A 88 -6.87 2.42 22.83
CA GLU A 88 -8.10 2.11 23.57
C GLU A 88 -7.78 1.65 25.01
N LYS A 89 -6.81 0.74 25.17
CA LYS A 89 -6.37 0.29 26.49
C LYS A 89 -5.75 1.41 27.31
N ALA A 90 -4.95 2.29 26.69
CA ALA A 90 -4.34 3.42 27.37
C ALA A 90 -5.40 4.40 27.88
N VAL A 91 -6.38 4.74 27.04
CA VAL A 91 -7.50 5.62 27.40
C VAL A 91 -8.36 5.01 28.50
N LEU A 92 -8.67 3.71 28.43
CA LEU A 92 -9.41 3.03 29.49
C LEU A 92 -8.64 2.99 30.81
N ALA A 93 -7.32 2.76 30.77
CA ALA A 93 -6.47 2.78 31.95
C ALA A 93 -6.40 4.18 32.58
N GLU A 94 -6.25 5.22 31.77
CA GLU A 94 -6.25 6.61 32.23
C GLU A 94 -7.60 7.01 32.84
N ALA A 95 -8.71 6.64 32.19
CA ALA A 95 -10.05 6.87 32.72
C ALA A 95 -10.27 6.14 34.06
N GLY A 96 -9.81 4.88 34.18
CA GLY A 96 -9.84 4.12 35.42
C GLY A 96 -9.05 4.79 36.54
N ALA A 97 -7.82 5.22 36.27
CA ALA A 97 -6.99 5.93 37.23
C ALA A 97 -7.60 7.28 37.65
N ALA A 98 -8.24 8.01 36.71
CA ALA A 98 -8.94 9.25 37.01
C ALA A 98 -10.16 9.04 37.91
N VAL A 99 -10.90 7.94 37.72
CA VAL A 99 -12.02 7.56 38.58
C VAL A 99 -11.55 7.19 39.98
N GLU A 100 -10.49 6.38 40.09
CA GLU A 100 -9.91 6.00 41.39
C GLU A 100 -9.43 7.23 42.16
N LYS A 101 -8.70 8.14 41.49
CA LYS A 101 -8.27 9.41 42.07
C LYS A 101 -9.44 10.27 42.55
N LYS A 102 -10.53 10.35 41.78
CA LYS A 102 -11.74 11.08 42.19
C LYS A 102 -12.41 10.43 43.39
N LEU A 103 -12.44 9.10 43.46
CA LEU A 103 -13.03 8.38 44.59
C LEU A 103 -12.22 8.63 45.88
N ASP A 104 -10.90 8.60 45.80
CA ASP A 104 -10.02 8.89 46.93
C ASP A 104 -10.16 10.34 47.41
N GLN A 105 -10.23 11.30 46.48
CA GLN A 105 -10.50 12.69 46.81
C GLN A 105 -11.85 12.86 47.51
N ALA A 106 -12.91 12.23 46.98
CA ALA A 106 -14.24 12.29 47.58
C ALA A 106 -14.27 11.67 48.98
N ARG A 107 -13.58 10.54 49.20
CA ARG A 107 -13.43 9.91 50.52
C ARG A 107 -12.72 10.83 51.51
N SER A 108 -11.60 11.43 51.09
CA SER A 108 -10.86 12.37 51.92
C SER A 108 -11.67 13.63 52.27
N GLU A 109 -12.47 14.15 51.33
CA GLU A 109 -13.39 15.25 51.60
C GLU A 109 -14.50 14.87 52.60
N VAL A 110 -15.06 13.66 52.48
CA VAL A 110 -16.07 13.17 53.42
C VAL A 110 -15.50 13.02 54.82
N GLU A 111 -14.29 12.48 54.97
CA GLU A 111 -13.60 12.38 56.26
C GLU A 111 -13.33 13.76 56.87
N ARG A 112 -12.86 14.73 56.08
CA ARG A 112 -12.71 16.12 56.53
C ARG A 112 -14.03 16.71 57.01
N LYS A 113 -15.10 16.60 56.21
CA LYS A 113 -16.42 17.11 56.57
C LYS A 113 -16.96 16.46 57.85
N MET A 114 -16.76 15.15 58.03
CA MET A 114 -17.14 14.47 59.28
C MET A 114 -16.35 14.98 60.50
N SER A 115 -15.06 15.24 60.34
CA SER A 115 -14.21 15.82 61.39
C SER A 115 -14.66 17.24 61.77
N ASP A 116 -14.94 18.07 60.76
CA ASP A 116 -15.41 19.44 60.96
C ASP A 116 -16.78 19.49 61.63
N VAL A 117 -17.72 18.62 61.21
CA VAL A 117 -19.05 18.49 61.84
C VAL A 117 -18.93 17.99 63.28
N ARG A 118 -18.04 17.04 63.58
CA ARG A 118 -17.80 16.59 64.96
C ARG A 118 -17.32 17.72 65.86
N LYS A 119 -16.35 18.51 65.41
CA LYS A 119 -15.86 19.68 66.15
C LYS A 119 -16.97 20.71 66.38
N ALA A 120 -17.74 21.01 65.34
CA ALA A 120 -18.87 21.92 65.45
C ALA A 120 -19.95 21.42 66.43
N LEU A 121 -20.21 20.10 66.47
CA LEU A 121 -21.11 19.51 67.46
C LEU A 121 -20.54 19.58 68.88
N GLU A 122 -19.25 19.36 69.10
CA GLU A 122 -18.61 19.52 70.41
C GLU A 122 -18.70 20.96 70.92
N ASP A 123 -18.46 21.94 70.03
CA ASP A 123 -18.63 23.36 70.34
C ASP A 123 -20.09 23.70 70.68
N GLN A 124 -21.04 23.17 69.91
CA GLN A 124 -22.47 23.34 70.16
C GLN A 124 -22.93 22.65 71.44
N ILE A 125 -22.44 21.45 71.76
CA ILE A 125 -22.74 20.76 73.02
C ILE A 125 -22.20 21.58 74.20
N SER A 126 -21.02 22.20 74.06
CA SER A 126 -20.43 23.07 75.08
C SER A 126 -21.28 24.32 75.32
N GLN A 127 -21.79 24.96 74.25
CA GLN A 127 -22.73 26.07 74.34
C GLN A 127 -24.08 25.64 74.95
N PHE A 128 -24.66 24.54 74.47
CA PHE A 128 -25.93 24.04 74.96
C PHE A 128 -25.85 23.61 76.44
N SER A 129 -24.73 23.02 76.86
CA SER A 129 -24.50 22.68 78.27
C SER A 129 -24.40 23.92 79.15
N ARG A 130 -23.80 25.02 78.65
CA ARG A 130 -23.83 26.33 79.35
C ARG A 130 -25.25 26.88 79.44
N GLU A 131 -26.01 26.90 78.35
CA GLU A 131 -27.38 27.41 78.35
C GLU A 131 -28.30 26.60 79.28
N VAL A 132 -28.14 25.26 79.31
CA VAL A 132 -28.89 24.38 80.23
C VAL A 132 -28.44 24.62 81.67
N ALA A 133 -27.14 24.78 81.94
CA ALA A 133 -26.64 25.10 83.27
C ALA A 133 -27.16 26.47 83.76
N GLU A 134 -27.20 27.50 82.91
CA GLU A 134 -27.79 28.81 83.23
C GLU A 134 -29.28 28.70 83.52
N LYS A 135 -30.04 27.93 82.73
CA LYS A 135 -31.48 27.72 82.95
C LYS A 135 -31.80 26.95 84.23
N ILE A 136 -30.96 25.98 84.61
CA ILE A 136 -31.16 25.18 85.83
C ILE A 136 -30.65 25.92 87.08
N LEU A 137 -29.57 26.69 86.98
CA LEU A 137 -28.97 27.39 88.12
C LEU A 137 -29.59 28.77 88.40
N GLY A 138 -30.45 29.29 87.51
CA GLY A 138 -31.29 30.46 87.78
C GLY A 138 -30.53 31.76 88.08
N ARG A 139 -29.23 31.82 87.76
CA ARG A 139 -28.41 33.00 87.90
C ARG A 139 -27.35 33.00 86.81
N SER A 140 -27.33 34.09 86.05
CA SER A 140 -26.37 34.36 84.97
C SER A 140 -24.93 34.30 85.49
N VAL A 141 -24.08 33.55 84.78
CA VAL A 141 -22.61 33.67 84.86
C VAL A 141 -22.06 33.74 83.45
#